data_AF-A0A382QVU9-F1
#
_entry.id   AF-A0A382QVU9-F1
#
_cell.length_a   1.000
_cell.length_b   1.000
_cell.length_c   1.000
_cell.angle_alpha   90.00
_cell.angle_beta   90.00
_cell.angle_gamma   90.00
#
_symmetry.space_group_name_H-M   'P 1'
#
loop_
_entity.id
_entity.type
_entity.pdbx_description
1 polymer ?
#
loop_
_entity_poly.entity_id
_entity_poly.type
_entity_poly.pdbx_seq_one_letter_code
_entity_poly.pdbx_strand_id
1 'polypeptide(L)' 'MKAPEMKAAMLAKTPMVGVSMMFSSPQLVEMIAALGFDWVLLDCEHGSIDLSNLEVMAIA' A
#
# COMPACT_ATOMS: atom_id res chain seq x y z
N MET A 1 -8.79 13.49 9.86
CA MET A 1 -7.61 14.27 9.45
C MET A 1 -6.97 13.48 8.32
N LYS A 2 -6.71 14.08 7.15
CA LYS A 2 -6.11 13.34 6.02
C LYS A 2 -4.64 13.02 6.38
N ALA A 3 -4.18 11.79 6.15
CA ALA A 3 -2.76 11.46 6.30
C ALA A 3 -1.91 12.38 5.40
N PRO A 4 -0.70 12.79 5.84
CA PRO A 4 0.20 13.57 5.00
C PRO A 4 0.52 12.78 3.72
N GLU A 5 0.70 13.47 2.60
CA GLU A 5 1.17 12.81 1.38
C GLU A 5 2.52 12.13 1.63
N MET A 6 2.66 10.88 1.19
CA MET A 6 3.86 10.06 1.41
C MET A 6 5.15 10.80 1.04
N LYS A 7 5.16 11.50 -0.09
CA LYS A 7 6.31 12.30 -0.54
C LYS A 7 6.70 13.39 0.46
N ALA A 8 5.72 14.08 1.04
CA ALA A 8 5.97 15.13 2.03
C ALA A 8 6.51 14.53 3.35
N ALA A 9 5.95 13.41 3.80
CA ALA A 9 6.42 12.69 4.99
C ALA A 9 7.86 12.20 4.83
N MET A 10 8.23 11.67 3.66
CA MET A 10 9.62 11.29 3.34
C MET A 10 10.58 12.48 3.40
N LEU A 11 10.22 13.62 2.81
CA LEU A 11 11.03 14.85 2.83
C LEU A 11 11.21 15.39 4.26
N ALA A 12 10.15 15.29 5.07
CA ALA A 12 10.17 15.66 6.49
C ALA A 12 10.88 14.64 7.38
N LYS A 13 11.35 13.50 6.84
CA LYS A 13 11.96 12.39 7.58
C LYS A 13 11.05 11.85 8.69
N THR A 14 9.74 11.91 8.47
CA THR A 14 8.76 11.30 9.37
C THR A 14 8.84 9.78 9.22
N PRO A 15 9.00 9.02 10.31
CA PRO A 15 8.92 7.56 10.24
C PRO A 15 7.57 7.12 9.69
N MET A 16 7.58 6.16 8.78
CA MET A 16 6.38 5.57 8.19
C MET A 16 6.48 4.05 8.23
N VAL A 17 5.41 3.40 8.65
CA VAL A 17 5.29 1.94 8.73
C VAL A 17 4.30 1.47 7.68
N GLY A 18 4.70 0.49 6.88
CA GLY A 18 3.84 -0.07 5.84
C GLY A 18 3.93 -1.59 5.76
N VAL A 19 3.12 -2.14 4.85
CA VAL A 19 2.99 -3.58 4.63
C VAL A 19 3.42 -3.94 3.22
N SER A 20 4.24 -4.98 3.07
CA SER A 20 4.55 -5.56 1.77
C SER A 20 3.59 -6.70 1.46
N MET A 21 2.98 -6.68 0.28
CA MET A 21 2.05 -7.69 -0.20
C MET A 21 2.57 -8.34 -1.48
N MET A 22 2.64 -9.67 -1.47
CA MET A 22 3.10 -10.49 -2.60
C MET A 22 1.97 -11.28 -3.28
N PHE A 23 0.72 -11.06 -2.91
CA PHE A 23 -0.44 -11.74 -3.49
C PHE A 23 -1.63 -10.79 -3.61
N SER A 24 -2.49 -11.05 -4.60
CA SER A 24 -3.66 -10.22 -4.87
C SER A 24 -4.79 -10.51 -3.87
N SER A 25 -5.14 -9.51 -3.08
CA SER A 25 -6.28 -9.51 -2.16
C SER A 25 -6.71 -8.06 -1.84
N PRO A 26 -7.65 -7.46 -2.62
CA PRO A 26 -8.12 -6.10 -2.39
C PRO A 26 -8.68 -5.88 -0.98
N GLN A 27 -9.33 -6.90 -0.42
CA GLN A 27 -9.87 -6.86 0.95
C GLN A 27 -8.77 -6.65 2.00
N LEU A 28 -7.56 -7.20 1.77
CA LEU A 28 -6.45 -6.98 2.70
C LEU A 28 -5.89 -5.57 2.56
N VAL A 29 -5.89 -4.98 1.35
CA VAL A 29 -5.50 -3.58 1.14
C VAL A 29 -6.43 -2.66 1.94
N GLU A 30 -7.74 -2.85 1.82
CA GLU A 30 -8.76 -2.10 2.60
C GLU A 30 -8.55 -2.27 4.12
N MET A 31 -8.30 -3.50 4.57
CA MET A 31 -8.06 -3.79 5.99
C MET A 31 -6.76 -3.13 6.50
N ILE A 32 -5.68 -3.15 5.71
CA ILE A 32 -4.41 -2.50 6.05
C ILE A 32 -4.59 -0.99 6.16
N ALA A 33 -5.34 -0.38 5.24
CA ALA A 33 -5.68 1.04 5.29
C ALA A 33 -6.50 1.37 6.55
N ALA A 34 -7.50 0.54 6.88
CA ALA A 34 -8.32 0.71 8.08
C ALA A 34 -7.51 0.57 9.40
N LEU A 35 -6.43 -0.22 9.38
CA LEU A 35 -5.50 -0.37 10.50
C LEU A 35 -4.56 0.84 10.70
N GLY A 36 -4.51 1.77 9.73
CA GLY A 36 -3.75 3.01 9.84
C GLY A 36 -2.26 2.89 9.48
N PHE A 37 -1.90 1.92 8.64
CA PHE A 37 -0.56 1.87 8.03
C PHE A 37 -0.37 3.04 7.04
N ASP A 38 0.86 3.50 6.89
CA ASP A 38 1.18 4.67 6.07
C ASP A 38 1.24 4.36 4.57
N TRP A 39 1.55 3.12 4.21
CA TRP A 39 1.65 2.66 2.82
C TRP A 39 1.51 1.15 2.68
N VAL A 40 1.16 0.71 1.47
CA VAL A 40 1.17 -0.70 1.05
C VAL A 40 2.04 -0.84 -0.20
N LEU A 41 2.97 -1.79 -0.19
CA LEU A 41 3.75 -2.17 -1.37
C LEU A 41 3.05 -3.33 -2.07
N LEU A 42 2.65 -3.11 -3.31
CA LEU A 42 2.13 -4.15 -4.20
C LEU A 42 3.30 -4.73 -4.99
N ASP A 43 3.84 -5.85 -4.49
CA ASP A 43 5.02 -6.49 -5.06
C ASP A 43 4.66 -7.26 -6.34
N CYS A 44 4.97 -6.63 -7.48
CA CYS A 44 4.81 -7.18 -8.82
C CYS A 44 6.06 -7.91 -9.32
N GLU A 45 7.14 -7.99 -8.53
CA GLU A 45 8.40 -8.61 -8.94
C GLU A 45 8.52 -10.05 -8.43
N HIS A 46 8.17 -10.26 -7.16
CA HIS A 46 8.34 -11.54 -6.48
C HIS A 46 7.02 -12.23 -6.13
N GLY A 47 5.90 -11.55 -6.34
CA GLY A 47 4.55 -12.02 -6.02
C GLY A 47 3.75 -12.56 -7.21
N SER A 48 2.48 -12.89 -6.93
CA SER A 48 1.49 -13.23 -7.96
C SER A 48 0.69 -12.01 -8.46
N ILE A 49 1.09 -10.81 -8.06
CA ILE A 49 0.48 -9.56 -8.52
C ILE A 49 1.01 -9.26 -9.93
N ASP A 50 0.09 -9.06 -10.86
CA ASP A 50 0.39 -8.72 -12.25
C ASP A 50 -0.55 -7.62 -12.75
N LEU A 51 -0.35 -7.15 -13.98
CA LEU A 51 -1.16 -6.07 -14.54
C LEU A 51 -2.66 -6.38 -14.62
N SER A 52 -3.06 -7.67 -14.63
CA SER A 52 -4.47 -8.05 -14.69
C SER A 52 -5.21 -7.84 -13.37
N ASN A 53 -4.48 -7.82 -12.25
CA ASN A 53 -5.06 -7.69 -10.91
C ASN A 53 -4.58 -6.45 -10.14
N LEU A 54 -3.50 -5.81 -10.59
CA LEU A 54 -2.90 -4.64 -9.95
C LEU A 54 -3.87 -3.45 -9.86
N GLU A 55 -4.65 -3.19 -10.92
CA GLU A 55 -5.56 -2.04 -10.94
C GLU A 55 -6.59 -2.13 -9.81
N VAL A 56 -7.18 -3.30 -9.60
CA VAL A 56 -8.15 -3.54 -8.51
C VAL A 56 -7.50 -3.38 -7.14
N MET A 57 -6.25 -3.81 -6.99
CA MET A 57 -5.48 -3.62 -5.76
C MET A 57 -5.14 -2.15 -5.48
N ALA A 58 -4.89 -1.36 -6.52
CA ALA A 58 -4.45 0.03 -6.40
C ALA A 58 -5.59 1.02 -6.09
N ILE A 59 -6.84 0.66 -6.44
CA ILE A 59 -8.03 1.49 -6.17
C ILE A 59 -8.78 1.06 -4.89
N ALA A 60 -8.35 -0.02 -4.26
CA ALA A 60 -8.87 -0.50 -2.97
C ALA A 60 -8.37 0.38 -1.82
#